data_AF-A0A534B1E3-F1
#
_entry.id   AF-A0A534B1E3-F1
#
_cell.length_a   1.000
_cell.length_b   1.000
_cell.length_c   1.000
_cell.angle_alpha   90.00
_cell.angle_beta   90.00
_cell.angle_gamma   90.00
#
_symmetry.space_group_name_H-M   'P 1'
#
loop_
_entity.id
_entity.type
_entity.pdbx_description
1 polymer ?
#
loop_
_entity_poly.entity_id
_entity_poly.type
_entity_poly.pdbx_seq_one_letter_code
_entity_poly.pdbx_strand_id
1 'polypeptide(L)' 'MRHKGEHLYPNMFISLACDHAAIFILLPRAAGHTDITCQFLFEPYETAKPDFDPADASEFWDLVNRQDWAI' A
#
# COMPACT_ATOMS: atom_id res chain seq x y z
N MET A 1 16.84 3.41 9.37
CA MET A 1 16.13 3.45 8.08
C MET A 1 14.66 3.71 8.39
N ARG A 2 14.07 4.79 7.86
CA ARG A 2 12.71 5.24 8.23
C ARG A 2 11.61 4.77 7.27
N HIS A 3 12.02 4.26 6.11
CA HIS A 3 11.17 3.68 5.09
C HIS A 3 11.99 2.66 4.29
N LYS A 4 11.37 1.54 3.88
CA LYS A 4 11.95 0.55 2.97
C LYS A 4 10.90 0.10 1.95
N GLY A 5 11.19 0.27 0.66
CA GLY A 5 10.46 -0.38 -0.43
C GLY A 5 11.18 -1.64 -0.89
N GLU A 6 10.43 -2.73 -1.15
CA GLU A 6 10.95 -3.99 -1.68
C GLU A 6 9.99 -4.56 -2.73
N HIS A 7 10.55 -5.14 -3.81
CA HIS A 7 9.77 -5.82 -4.84
C HIS A 7 9.90 -7.33 -4.66
N LEU A 8 8.79 -7.99 -4.34
CA LEU A 8 8.73 -9.44 -4.36
C LEU A 8 8.14 -9.90 -5.69
N TYR A 9 9.04 -10.30 -6.57
CA TYR A 9 8.66 -10.84 -7.86
C TYR A 9 7.84 -12.14 -7.71
N PRO A 10 6.85 -12.37 -8.60
CA PRO A 10 6.61 -11.61 -9.83
C PRO A 10 5.66 -10.41 -9.69
N ASN A 11 4.93 -10.27 -8.58
CA ASN A 11 3.69 -9.51 -8.60
C ASN A 11 3.35 -8.74 -7.32
N MET A 12 4.33 -8.52 -6.45
CA MET A 12 4.12 -7.82 -5.19
C MET A 12 5.15 -6.72 -4.97
N PHE A 13 4.66 -5.57 -4.52
CA PHE A 13 5.47 -4.47 -4.01
C PHE A 13 5.08 -4.19 -2.57
N ILE A 14 6.08 -4.04 -1.69
CA ILE A 14 5.89 -3.79 -0.27
C ILE A 14 6.61 -2.49 0.08
N SER A 15 5.88 -1.55 0.67
CA SER A 15 6.41 -0.34 1.26
C SER A 15 6.24 -0.39 2.78
N LEU A 16 7.36 -0.49 3.50
CA LEU A 16 7.43 -0.52 4.96
C LEU A 16 7.78 0.87 5.49
N ALA A 17 6.80 1.59 6.03
CA ALA A 17 7.00 2.79 6.82
C ALA A 17 7.23 2.44 8.30
N CYS A 18 7.43 3.43 9.17
CA CYS A 18 7.67 3.19 10.59
C CYS A 18 6.42 2.74 11.36
N ASP A 19 5.23 3.06 10.85
CA ASP A 19 3.93 2.93 11.51
C ASP A 19 2.92 2.08 10.71
N HIS A 20 3.19 1.84 9.41
CA HIS A 20 2.36 1.01 8.56
C HIS A 20 3.15 0.30 7.47
N ALA A 21 2.55 -0.74 6.89
CA ALA A 21 2.97 -1.31 5.63
C ALA A 21 1.89 -1.07 4.57
N ALA A 22 2.30 -0.63 3.38
CA ALA A 22 1.47 -0.61 2.19
C ALA A 22 1.91 -1.76 1.27
N ILE A 23 1.02 -2.71 0.99
CA ILE A 23 1.29 -3.86 0.13
C ILE A 23 0.45 -3.74 -1.14
N PHE A 24 1.13 -3.79 -2.28
CA PHE A 24 0.54 -3.80 -3.60
C PHE A 24 0.64 -5.20 -4.18
N ILE A 25 -0.50 -5.76 -4.55
CA ILE A 25 -0.59 -7.09 -5.18
C ILE A 25 -1.20 -6.92 -6.56
N LEU A 26 -0.45 -7.35 -7.57
CA LEU A 26 -0.85 -7.30 -8.97
C LEU A 26 -1.34 -8.69 -9.39
N LEU A 27 -2.58 -8.77 -9.88
CA LEU A 27 -3.19 -10.01 -10.35
C LEU A 27 -3.56 -9.84 -11.84
N PRO A 28 -2.79 -10.44 -12.77
CA PRO A 28 -3.13 -10.37 -14.18
C PRO A 28 -4.42 -11.15 -14.44
N ARG A 29 -5.37 -10.53 -15.16
CA ARG A 29 -6.61 -11.19 -15.59
C ARG A 29 -6.62 -11.51 -17.08
N ALA A 30 -6.03 -10.62 -17.88
CA ALA A 30 -5.86 -10.77 -19.32
C ALA A 30 -4.69 -9.90 -19.80
N ALA A 31 -4.34 -10.03 -21.08
CA ALA A 31 -3.41 -9.10 -21.71
C ALA A 31 -3.95 -7.66 -21.61
N GLY A 32 -3.17 -6.75 -21.02
CA GLY A 32 -3.57 -5.36 -20.80
C GLY A 32 -4.59 -5.14 -19.67
N HIS A 33 -4.91 -6.17 -18.87
CA HIS A 33 -5.81 -6.03 -17.72
C HIS A 33 -5.26 -6.71 -16.47
N THR A 34 -4.98 -5.91 -15.45
CA THR A 34 -4.42 -6.35 -14.16
C THR A 34 -5.22 -5.69 -13.05
N ASP A 35 -5.70 -6.50 -12.11
CA ASP A 35 -6.24 -5.98 -10.87
C ASP A 35 -5.07 -5.63 -9.94
N ILE A 36 -5.10 -4.43 -9.37
CA ILE A 36 -4.11 -3.99 -8.38
C ILE A 36 -4.84 -3.75 -7.07
N THR A 37 -4.45 -4.50 -6.02
CA THR A 37 -4.96 -4.28 -4.67
C THR A 37 -3.88 -3.63 -3.83
N CYS A 38 -4.21 -2.51 -3.19
CA CYS A 38 -3.39 -1.87 -2.15
C CYS A 38 -3.96 -2.23 -0.77
N GLN A 39 -3.14 -2.78 0.11
CA GLN A 39 -3.50 -3.12 1.48
C GLN A 39 -2.67 -2.29 2.45
N PHE A 40 -3.33 -1.65 3.42
CA PHE A 40 -2.68 -1.00 4.54
C PHE A 40 -2.73 -1.92 5.76
N LEU A 41 -1.56 -2.22 6.32
CA LEU A 41 -1.41 -3.00 7.53
C LEU A 41 -0.82 -2.10 8.61
N PHE A 42 -1.50 -2.08 9.75
CA PHE A 42 -1.11 -1.34 10.94
C PHE A 42 -0.94 -2.29 12.11
N GLU A 43 -0.25 -1.86 13.15
CA GLU A 43 -0.06 -2.66 14.35
C GLU A 43 -1.42 -2.81 15.09
N PRO A 44 -1.84 -4.03 15.47
CA PRO A 44 -3.17 -4.27 16.04
C PRO A 44 -3.51 -3.44 17.29
N TYR A 45 -2.56 -3.22 18.19
CA TYR A 45 -2.73 -2.36 19.37
C TYR A 45 -2.98 -0.91 18.97
N GLU A 46 -2.29 -0.38 17.96
CA GLU A 46 -2.57 0.96 17.43
C GLU A 46 -3.99 1.03 16.85
N THR A 47 -4.41 0.04 16.06
CA THR A 47 -5.77 0.02 15.46
C THR A 47 -6.90 -0.11 16.48
N ALA A 48 -6.61 -0.60 17.69
CA ALA A 48 -7.58 -0.75 18.76
C ALA A 48 -7.82 0.54 19.56
N LYS A 49 -7.00 1.58 19.33
CA LYS A 49 -7.15 2.87 20.01
C LYS A 49 -8.40 3.61 19.51
N PRO A 50 -9.15 4.29 20.39
CA PRO A 50 -10.39 4.98 20.02
C PRO A 50 -10.20 6.17 19.08
N ASP A 51 -8.98 6.71 19.03
CA ASP A 51 -8.54 7.83 18.20
C ASP A 51 -7.65 7.39 17.02
N PHE A 52 -7.58 6.09 16.73
CA PHE A 52 -6.85 5.59 15.58
C PHE A 52 -7.45 6.14 14.28
N ASP A 53 -6.60 6.78 13.48
CA ASP A 53 -6.95 7.33 12.18
C ASP A 53 -5.92 6.92 11.12
N PRO A 54 -6.27 6.05 10.15
CA PRO A 54 -5.38 5.65 9.07
C PRO A 54 -5.36 6.65 7.88
N ALA A 55 -6.08 7.79 7.97
CA ALA A 55 -6.26 8.72 6.87
C ALA A 55 -4.93 9.21 6.29
N ASP A 56 -3.96 9.61 7.12
CA ASP A 56 -2.66 10.13 6.66
C ASP A 56 -1.96 9.17 5.67
N ALA A 57 -1.89 7.88 6.03
CA ALA A 57 -1.30 6.86 5.16
C ALA A 57 -2.16 6.59 3.92
N SER A 58 -3.47 6.43 4.09
CA SER A 58 -4.36 6.06 2.97
C SER A 58 -4.54 7.19 1.95
N GLU A 59 -4.62 8.45 2.39
CA GLU A 59 -4.74 9.63 1.52
C GLU A 59 -3.44 9.89 0.74
N PHE A 60 -2.29 9.75 1.41
CA PHE A 60 -0.98 9.84 0.76
C PHE A 60 -0.88 8.83 -0.40
N TRP A 61 -1.22 7.56 -0.13
CA TRP A 61 -1.12 6.51 -1.14
C TRP A 61 -2.21 6.60 -2.21
N ASP A 62 -3.42 7.07 -1.91
CA ASP A 62 -4.43 7.36 -2.96
C ASP A 62 -3.92 8.43 -3.93
N LEU A 63 -3.33 9.51 -3.40
CA LEU A 63 -2.75 10.57 -4.23
C LEU A 63 -1.64 10.04 -5.14
N VAL A 64 -0.68 9.30 -4.59
CA VAL A 64 0.45 8.74 -5.35
C VAL A 64 -0.06 7.74 -6.39
N ASN A 65 -0.97 6.84 -6.03
CA ASN A 65 -1.53 5.85 -6.97
C ASN A 65 -2.23 6.52 -8.15
N ARG A 66 -3.00 7.61 -7.93
CA ARG A 66 -3.64 8.36 -9.01
C ARG A 66 -2.63 9.03 -9.94
N GLN A 67 -1.51 9.49 -9.40
CA GLN A 67 -0.43 10.04 -10.21
C GLN A 67 0.22 8.96 -11.07
N ASP A 68 0.46 7.77 -10.50
CA ASP A 68 1.01 6.62 -11.23
C ASP A 68 0.07 6.16 -12.36
N TRP A 69 -1.25 6.17 -12.13
CA TRP A 69 -2.25 5.83 -13.16
C TRP A 69 -2.33 6.85 -14.31
N ALA A 70 -1.81 8.07 -14.14
CA ALA A 70 -1.86 9.12 -15.14
C ALA A 70 -0.69 9.07 -16.14
N ILE A 71 0.31 8.20 -15.91
CA ILE A 71 1.48 7.98 -16.78
C ILE A 71 1.19 6.82 -17.74
#